data_AF-A0A1G6YD78-F1
#
_entry.id   AF-A0A1G6YD78-F1
#
_cell.length_a   1.000
_cell.length_b   1.000
_cell.length_c   1.000
_cell.angle_alpha   90.00
_cell.angle_beta   90.00
_cell.angle_gamma   90.00
#
_symmetry.space_group_name_H-M   'P 1'
#
loop_
_entity.id
_entity.type
_entity.pdbx_description
1 polymer ?
#
loop_
_entity_poly.entity_id
_entity_poly.type
_entity_poly.pdbx_seq_one_letter_code
_entity_poly.pdbx_strand_id
1 'polypeptide(L)'
;MSRPLGHDQAWPLLSWAEDAATEVGRRGDEELVVRAVLAFCLLGASPLDRRDVQVVAALLRRACDLAGLDFLSLARTGCEAAGPLGVTCWSWLTHTSTRTPATHEEVGAGWTFTFRRRPSDFDVDRLLARLTRPPEG
;
A
#
# COMPACT_ATOMS: atom_id res chain seq x y z
N MET A 1 14.54 21.43 7.90
CA MET A 1 14.48 20.50 6.73
C MET A 1 14.82 19.12 7.25
N SER A 2 13.85 18.20 7.27
CA SER A 2 14.09 16.82 7.71
C SER A 2 14.84 16.06 6.61
N ARG A 3 15.86 15.29 6.99
CA ARG A 3 16.64 14.46 6.06
C ARG A 3 15.71 13.40 5.42
N PRO A 4 15.78 13.16 4.09
CA PRO A 4 15.00 12.10 3.44
C PRO A 4 15.31 10.73 4.08
N LEU A 5 14.32 9.84 4.12
CA LEU A 5 14.50 8.48 4.60
C LEU A 5 15.52 7.75 3.72
N GLY A 6 16.51 7.13 4.35
CA GLY A 6 17.41 6.20 3.66
C GLY A 6 16.68 4.91 3.28
N HIS A 7 17.26 4.14 2.36
CA HIS A 7 16.70 2.86 1.90
C HIS A 7 16.41 1.90 3.08
N ASP A 8 17.34 1.81 4.04
CA ASP A 8 17.23 0.94 5.22
C ASP A 8 16.13 1.37 6.19
N GLN A 9 15.63 2.61 6.09
CA GLN A 9 14.52 3.12 6.90
C GLN A 9 13.19 3.05 6.16
N ALA A 10 13.22 3.19 4.84
CA ALA A 10 12.02 3.24 4.01
C ALA A 10 11.33 1.87 3.93
N TRP A 11 12.09 0.78 3.74
CA TRP A 11 11.49 -0.57 3.68
C TRP A 11 10.80 -1.01 4.97
N PRO A 12 11.40 -0.84 6.17
CA PRO A 12 10.70 -1.13 7.42
C PRO A 12 9.43 -0.28 7.61
N LEU A 13 9.46 0.99 7.21
CA LEU A 13 8.29 1.86 7.29
C LEU A 13 7.18 1.43 6.33
N LEU A 14 7.53 0.98 5.12
CA LEU A 14 6.58 0.40 4.16
C LEU A 14 5.98 -0.90 4.70
N SER A 15 6.81 -1.78 5.27
CA SER A 15 6.35 -3.03 5.91
C SER A 15 5.40 -2.75 7.07
N TRP A 16 5.73 -1.76 7.92
CA TRP A 16 4.84 -1.33 9.00
C TRP A 16 3.51 -0.82 8.47
N ALA A 17 3.51 -0.06 7.36
CA ALA A 17 2.26 0.43 6.75
C ALA A 17 1.41 -0.72 6.17
N GLU A 18 2.03 -1.79 5.68
CA GLU A 18 1.36 -3.02 5.23
C GLU A 18 0.69 -3.74 6.41
N ASP A 19 1.39 -3.89 7.54
CA ASP A 19 0.83 -4.45 8.76
C ASP A 19 -0.30 -3.58 9.32
N ALA A 20 -0.14 -2.25 9.28
CA ALA A 20 -1.15 -1.29 9.69
C ALA A 20 -2.44 -1.44 8.87
N ALA A 21 -2.35 -1.70 7.57
CA ALA A 21 -3.54 -1.95 6.74
C ALA A 21 -4.32 -3.19 7.21
N THR A 22 -3.63 -4.27 7.57
CA THR A 22 -4.28 -5.44 8.17
C THR A 22 -4.98 -5.07 9.48
N GLU A 23 -4.32 -4.31 10.33
CA GLU A 23 -4.86 -3.94 11.64
C GLU A 23 -6.07 -3.00 11.54
N VAL A 24 -6.04 -2.05 10.60
CA VAL A 24 -7.21 -1.23 10.24
C VAL A 24 -8.37 -2.10 9.80
N GLY A 25 -8.12 -3.10 8.94
CA GLY A 25 -9.17 -4.03 8.49
C GLY A 25 -9.77 -4.87 9.61
N ARG A 26 -9.00 -5.13 10.69
CA ARG A 26 -9.47 -5.86 11.88
C ARG A 26 -10.30 -5.01 12.84
N ARG A 27 -9.86 -3.77 13.09
CA ARG A 27 -10.34 -2.97 14.23
C ARG A 27 -11.02 -1.66 13.84
N GLY A 28 -10.86 -1.19 12.61
CA GLY A 28 -11.37 0.10 12.18
C GLY A 28 -10.70 1.29 12.89
N ASP A 29 -9.38 1.21 13.11
CA ASP A 29 -8.63 2.27 13.80
C ASP A 29 -8.34 3.46 12.87
N GLU A 30 -9.13 4.54 13.01
CA GLU A 30 -8.98 5.78 12.24
C GLU A 30 -7.62 6.46 12.45
N GLU A 31 -7.08 6.45 13.66
CA GLU A 31 -5.80 7.08 13.97
C GLU A 31 -4.67 6.35 13.25
N LEU A 32 -4.75 5.02 13.19
CA LEU A 32 -3.80 4.21 12.45
C LEU A 32 -3.82 4.49 10.95
N VAL A 33 -5.00 4.76 10.36
CA VAL A 33 -5.11 5.21 8.95
C VAL A 33 -4.37 6.53 8.75
N VAL A 34 -4.59 7.52 9.62
CA VAL A 34 -3.93 8.83 9.54
C VAL A 34 -2.41 8.68 9.64
N ARG A 35 -1.91 7.86 10.58
CA ARG A 35 -0.48 7.59 10.74
C ARG A 35 0.12 6.85 9.53
N ALA A 36 -0.60 5.89 8.96
CA ALA A 36 -0.18 5.19 7.75
C ALA A 36 -0.11 6.12 6.53
N VAL A 37 -1.05 7.06 6.41
CA VAL A 37 -1.01 8.08 5.36
C VAL A 37 0.18 9.03 5.54
N LEU A 38 0.48 9.42 6.77
CA LEU A 38 1.69 10.19 7.07
C LEU A 38 2.96 9.42 6.65
N ALA A 39 3.01 8.11 6.93
CA ALA A 39 4.09 7.25 6.47
C ALA A 39 4.21 7.24 4.93
N PHE A 40 3.10 7.15 4.19
CA PHE A 40 3.13 7.25 2.72
C PHE A 40 3.66 8.60 2.22
N CYS A 41 3.37 9.71 2.92
CA CYS A 41 3.92 11.02 2.59
C CYS A 41 5.45 11.03 2.71
N LEU A 42 6.00 10.41 3.76
CA LEU A 42 7.44 10.28 3.96
C LEU A 42 8.07 9.33 2.93
N LEU A 43 7.41 8.20 2.64
CA LEU A 43 7.87 7.21 1.66
C LEU A 43 7.86 7.76 0.23
N GLY A 44 6.92 8.65 -0.10
CA GLY A 44 6.86 9.31 -1.41
C GLY A 44 8.06 10.23 -1.70
N ALA A 45 8.82 10.63 -0.68
CA ALA A 45 10.08 11.38 -0.81
C ALA A 45 11.33 10.51 -0.58
N SER A 46 11.15 9.19 -0.47
CA SER A 46 12.21 8.20 -0.25
C SER A 46 12.70 7.62 -1.58
N PRO A 47 13.80 6.83 -1.60
CA PRO A 47 14.30 6.20 -2.82
C PRO A 47 13.49 4.98 -3.27
N LEU A 48 12.40 4.62 -2.60
CA LEU A 48 11.54 3.50 -2.99
C LEU A 48 10.81 3.77 -4.31
N ASP A 49 10.52 2.71 -5.05
CA ASP A 49 9.62 2.81 -6.19
C ASP A 49 8.22 3.19 -5.70
N ARG A 50 7.65 4.22 -6.32
CA ARG A 50 6.31 4.71 -5.98
C ARG A 50 5.25 3.61 -6.11
N ARG A 51 5.45 2.66 -7.01
CA ARG A 51 4.53 1.53 -7.22
C ARG A 51 4.42 0.66 -5.99
N ASP A 52 5.51 0.44 -5.27
CA ASP A 52 5.50 -0.34 -4.02
C ASP A 52 4.67 0.36 -2.94
N VAL A 53 4.84 1.69 -2.82
CA VAL A 53 4.03 2.51 -1.91
C VAL A 53 2.56 2.51 -2.29
N GLN A 54 2.24 2.58 -3.60
CA GLN A 54 0.87 2.55 -4.09
C GLN A 54 0.17 1.20 -3.86
N VAL A 55 0.89 0.09 -3.94
CA VAL A 55 0.36 -1.24 -3.59
C VAL A 55 -0.09 -1.25 -2.14
N VAL A 56 0.74 -0.78 -1.22
CA VAL A 56 0.40 -0.75 0.22
C VAL A 56 -0.70 0.27 0.51
N ALA A 57 -0.72 1.41 -0.17
CA ALA A 57 -1.81 2.37 -0.05
C ALA A 57 -3.17 1.79 -0.51
N ALA A 58 -3.18 0.95 -1.54
CA ALA A 58 -4.40 0.24 -1.98
C ALA A 58 -4.88 -0.78 -0.94
N LEU A 59 -3.95 -1.44 -0.21
CA LEU A 59 -4.32 -2.27 0.94
C LEU A 59 -5.00 -1.44 2.03
N LEU A 60 -4.43 -0.29 2.39
CA LEU A 60 -5.02 0.59 3.41
C LEU A 60 -6.40 1.11 2.99
N ARG A 61 -6.56 1.52 1.73
CA ARG A 61 -7.86 1.97 1.21
C ARG A 61 -8.90 0.85 1.27
N ARG A 62 -8.52 -0.36 0.86
CA ARG A 62 -9.38 -1.53 0.98
C ARG A 62 -9.71 -1.87 2.44
N ALA A 63 -8.76 -1.72 3.35
CA ALA A 63 -8.98 -1.92 4.78
C ALA A 63 -10.03 -0.96 5.34
N CYS A 64 -9.96 0.31 4.96
CA CYS A 64 -10.98 1.30 5.31
C CYS A 64 -12.35 0.91 4.76
N ASP A 65 -12.44 0.48 3.50
CA ASP A 65 -13.71 0.03 2.91
C ASP A 65 -14.31 -1.16 3.69
N LEU A 66 -13.47 -2.13 4.11
CA LEU A 66 -13.89 -3.28 4.92
C LEU A 66 -14.35 -2.87 6.33
N ALA A 67 -13.72 -1.86 6.91
CA ALA A 67 -14.04 -1.35 8.25
C ALA A 67 -15.13 -0.27 8.24
N GLY A 68 -15.63 0.15 7.08
CA GLY A 68 -16.63 1.22 6.96
C GLY A 68 -16.09 2.63 7.23
N LEU A 69 -14.79 2.85 7.04
CA LEU A 69 -14.13 4.14 7.26
C LEU A 69 -14.04 4.98 5.98
N ASP A 70 -14.19 6.30 6.09
CA ASP A 70 -13.93 7.23 4.98
C ASP A 70 -12.43 7.45 4.80
N PHE A 71 -11.84 6.63 3.92
CA PHE A 71 -10.42 6.71 3.58
C PHE A 71 -9.99 8.10 3.12
N LEU A 72 -10.79 8.81 2.29
CA LEU A 72 -10.36 10.08 1.70
C LEU A 72 -10.35 11.19 2.75
N SER A 73 -11.32 11.19 3.66
CA SER A 73 -11.34 12.12 4.79
C SER A 73 -10.12 11.90 5.70
N LEU A 74 -9.85 10.66 6.10
CA LEU A 74 -8.70 10.32 6.96
C LEU A 74 -7.36 10.57 6.27
N ALA A 75 -7.27 10.26 4.98
CA ALA A 75 -6.07 10.54 4.19
C ALA A 75 -5.80 12.04 4.06
N ARG A 76 -6.85 12.86 3.95
CA ARG A 76 -6.69 14.31 3.95
C ARG A 76 -6.07 14.79 5.25
N THR A 77 -6.57 14.33 6.39
CA THR A 77 -5.99 14.63 7.72
C THR A 77 -4.52 14.24 7.81
N GLY A 78 -4.16 13.03 7.35
CA GLY A 78 -2.77 12.56 7.33
C GLY A 78 -1.86 13.37 6.40
N CYS A 79 -2.35 13.77 5.23
CA CYS A 79 -1.62 14.63 4.31
C CYS A 79 -1.44 16.04 4.87
N GLU A 80 -2.47 16.63 5.48
CA GLU A 80 -2.38 17.95 6.12
C GLU A 80 -1.33 17.95 7.24
N ALA A 81 -1.29 16.90 8.06
CA ALA A 81 -0.26 16.72 9.09
C ALA A 81 1.17 16.59 8.53
N ALA A 82 1.32 16.06 7.31
CA ALA A 82 2.62 15.93 6.64
C ALA A 82 3.10 17.23 5.94
N GLY A 83 2.29 18.29 5.94
CA GLY A 83 2.64 19.59 5.35
C GLY A 83 2.94 19.50 3.84
N PRO A 84 4.06 20.07 3.34
CA PRO A 84 4.36 20.08 1.91
C PRO A 84 4.45 18.70 1.24
N LEU A 85 4.91 17.67 1.98
CA LEU A 85 4.95 16.29 1.47
C LEU A 85 3.54 15.74 1.23
N GLY A 86 2.58 16.15 2.07
CA GLY A 86 1.19 15.76 1.96
C GLY A 86 0.51 16.25 0.69
N VAL A 87 0.86 17.43 0.18
CA VAL A 87 0.29 17.95 -1.07
C VAL A 87 0.60 17.03 -2.25
N THR A 88 1.86 16.58 -2.34
CA THR A 88 2.27 15.62 -3.38
C THR A 88 1.61 14.27 -3.15
N CYS A 89 1.52 13.83 -1.89
CA CYS A 89 0.92 12.56 -1.51
C CYS A 89 -0.57 12.47 -1.88
N TRP A 90 -1.32 13.53 -1.58
CA TRP A 90 -2.74 13.66 -1.82
C TRP A 90 -3.13 13.39 -3.28
N SER A 91 -2.33 13.91 -4.23
CA SER A 91 -2.62 13.80 -5.67
C SER A 91 -2.79 12.37 -6.16
N TRP A 92 -2.03 11.42 -5.60
CA TRP A 92 -2.08 10.02 -6.01
C TRP A 92 -2.92 9.15 -5.06
N LEU A 93 -3.04 9.52 -3.78
CA LEU A 93 -3.89 8.81 -2.82
C LEU A 93 -5.37 8.82 -3.23
N THR A 94 -5.84 9.92 -3.82
CA THR A 94 -7.22 10.02 -4.34
C THR A 94 -7.52 9.02 -5.47
N HIS A 95 -6.48 8.62 -6.21
CA HIS A 95 -6.56 7.69 -7.34
C HIS A 95 -6.15 6.25 -6.97
N THR A 96 -5.76 6.00 -5.71
CA THR A 96 -5.40 4.67 -5.23
C THR A 96 -6.57 3.69 -5.40
N SER A 97 -6.30 2.48 -5.88
CA SER A 97 -7.33 1.44 -6.07
C SER A 97 -8.09 1.13 -4.77
N THR A 98 -9.42 0.92 -4.86
CA THR A 98 -10.25 0.35 -3.78
C THR A 98 -10.19 -1.18 -3.74
N ARG A 99 -9.64 -1.82 -4.78
CA ARG A 99 -9.49 -3.27 -4.86
C ARG A 99 -8.17 -3.71 -4.24
N THR A 100 -8.19 -4.88 -3.59
CA THR A 100 -6.98 -5.59 -3.16
C THR A 100 -6.03 -5.78 -4.35
N PRO A 101 -4.76 -5.36 -4.23
CA PRO A 101 -3.76 -5.59 -5.26
C PRO A 101 -3.65 -7.08 -5.60
N ALA A 102 -3.40 -7.41 -6.87
CA ALA A 102 -3.31 -8.81 -7.32
C ALA A 102 -2.17 -9.61 -6.68
N THR A 103 -1.18 -8.92 -6.09
CA THR A 103 -0.08 -9.52 -5.33
C THR A 103 -0.49 -9.94 -3.92
N HIS A 104 -1.72 -9.62 -3.49
CA HIS A 104 -2.24 -9.91 -2.16
C HIS A 104 -3.58 -10.65 -2.24
N GLU A 105 -3.98 -11.21 -1.11
CA GLU A 105 -5.30 -11.79 -0.88
C GLU A 105 -5.81 -11.41 0.51
N GLU A 106 -7.13 -11.33 0.61
CA GLU A 106 -7.86 -11.14 1.87
C GLU A 106 -8.11 -12.52 2.47
N VAL A 107 -7.65 -12.75 3.71
CA VAL A 107 -7.83 -14.02 4.43
C VAL A 107 -8.51 -13.76 5.77
N GLY A 108 -9.48 -14.60 6.13
CA GLY A 108 -10.24 -14.45 7.37
C GLY A 108 -11.26 -13.30 7.34
N ALA A 109 -11.83 -12.98 8.50
CA ALA A 109 -12.81 -11.91 8.68
C ALA A 109 -12.79 -11.35 10.11
N GLY A 110 -13.22 -10.09 10.28
CA GLY A 110 -13.22 -9.41 11.58
C GLY A 110 -11.85 -9.46 12.23
N TRP A 111 -11.77 -9.95 13.47
CA TRP A 111 -10.52 -10.05 14.22
C TRP A 111 -9.47 -11.00 13.61
N THR A 112 -9.89 -11.96 12.77
CA THR A 112 -8.98 -12.89 12.07
C THR A 112 -8.51 -12.38 10.72
N PHE A 113 -9.02 -11.24 10.27
CA PHE A 113 -8.71 -10.68 8.96
C PHE A 113 -7.20 -10.45 8.80
N THR A 114 -6.67 -10.71 7.61
CA THR A 114 -5.31 -10.33 7.25
C THR A 114 -5.18 -10.17 5.75
N PHE A 115 -4.38 -9.19 5.33
CA PHE A 115 -3.82 -9.24 3.99
C PHE A 115 -2.63 -10.20 4.01
N ARG A 116 -2.57 -11.10 3.03
CA ARG A 116 -1.44 -11.99 2.84
C ARG A 116 -0.89 -11.79 1.43
N ARG A 117 0.44 -11.72 1.29
CA ARG A 117 1.08 -11.76 -0.03
C ARG A 117 0.81 -13.11 -0.68
N ARG A 118 0.36 -13.08 -1.94
CA ARG A 118 0.19 -14.31 -2.70
C ARG A 118 1.55 -14.96 -2.96
N PRO A 119 1.63 -16.30 -2.91
CA PRO A 119 2.77 -16.99 -3.46
C PRO A 119 2.98 -16.58 -4.92
N SER A 120 4.24 -16.53 -5.36
CA SER A 120 4.53 -16.35 -6.78
C SER A 120 4.31 -17.68 -7.50
N ASP A 121 3.08 -17.90 -7.98
CA ASP A 121 2.75 -19.01 -8.88
C ASP A 121 3.36 -18.81 -10.28
N PHE A 122 4.04 -17.67 -10.47
CA PHE A 122 4.58 -17.23 -11.74
C PHE A 122 5.85 -17.99 -12.09
N ASP A 123 5.69 -18.94 -13.02
CA ASP A 123 6.79 -19.69 -13.62
C ASP A 123 7.43 -18.84 -14.73
N VAL A 124 8.52 -18.16 -14.37
CA VAL A 124 9.31 -17.33 -15.29
C VAL A 124 9.86 -18.17 -16.44
N ASP A 125 10.32 -19.39 -16.17
CA ASP A 125 10.92 -20.27 -17.16
C ASP A 125 9.89 -20.69 -18.20
N ARG A 126 8.66 -20.99 -17.77
CA ARG A 126 7.54 -21.26 -18.67
C ARG A 126 7.17 -20.05 -19.52
N LEU A 127 7.21 -18.83 -18.97
CA LEU A 127 6.97 -17.63 -19.76
C LEU A 127 8.07 -17.44 -20.82
N LEU A 128 9.33 -17.52 -20.42
CA LEU A 128 10.47 -17.37 -21.34
C LEU A 128 10.42 -18.41 -22.45
N ALA A 129 10.08 -19.67 -22.14
CA ALA A 129 9.90 -20.73 -23.12
C ALA A 129 8.75 -20.45 -24.11
N ARG A 130 7.70 -19.72 -23.71
CA ARG A 130 6.62 -19.29 -24.62
C ARG A 130 7.05 -18.14 -25.51
N LEU A 131 7.82 -17.19 -24.98
CA LEU A 131 8.23 -15.98 -25.72
C LEU A 131 9.37 -16.24 -26.70
N THR A 132 10.19 -17.26 -26.46
CA THR A 132 11.34 -17.63 -27.30
C THR A 132 11.00 -18.67 -28.38
N ARG A 133 9.79 -19.25 -28.37
CA ARG A 133 9.32 -20.09 -29.47
C ARG A 133 9.02 -19.22 -30.69
N PRO A 134 9.57 -19.54 -31.87
CA PRO A 134 9.18 -18.85 -33.10
C PRO A 134 7.67 -19.05 -33.34
N PRO A 135 6.98 -18.07 -33.95
CA PRO A 135 5.58 -18.25 -34.30
C PRO A 135 5.44 -19.46 -35.23
N GLU A 136 4.63 -20.43 -34.83
CA GLU A 136 4.24 -21.53 -35.72
C GLU A 136 3.43 -20.92 -36.85
N GLY A 137 4.01 -20.91 -38.05
CA GLY A 137 3.37 -20.49 -39.30
C GLY A 137 2.59 -21.62 -39.95
#